data_AF-A0A812DQV8-F1
#
_entry.id   AF-A0A812DQV8-F1
#
_cell.length_a   1.000
_cell.length_b   1.000
_cell.length_c   1.000
_cell.angle_alpha   90.00
_cell.angle_beta   90.00
_cell.angle_gamma   90.00
#
_symmetry.space_group_name_H-M   'P 1'
#
loop_
_entity.id
_entity.type
_entity.pdbx_description
1 polymer ?
#
loop_
_entity_poly.entity_id
_entity_poly.type
_entity_poly.pdbx_seq_one_letter_code
_entity_poly.pdbx_strand_id
1 'polypeptide(L)'
;MNRALEVANITYFLYGSSLLGSFRHHGQVPWDDSFSVMVNGSQRRLVDHTLRSFDFSFDLYAPEKSERKPWRYFHKIIGRTSLPQHPYGWPNVAIYFFAENATHIWNEFSEPGQKSVYRKDKVFPLRQRPFSSLRLYTPCDPRHMIDDHELEECRSSRRWHKFERPLPTDTWLSIPWIYTFFLSLVFFFFSSSLHNSTCNRDIHFLPLSGFLFSFFLLLYTIQLITEINTFFLSGFLFSSNAGCILSVQISLRLQFGVIEQKYLLLYFLSGVAWDESDKFHHYLLL
;
A
#
# COMPACT_ATOMS: atom_id res chain seq x y z
N MET A 1 5.38 -10.10 -15.98
CA MET A 1 6.52 -10.69 -15.23
C MET A 1 6.23 -12.09 -14.69
N ASN A 2 5.30 -12.32 -13.73
CA ASN A 2 5.09 -13.65 -13.13
C ASN A 2 5.06 -14.79 -14.17
N ARG A 3 4.11 -14.73 -15.10
CA ARG A 3 3.94 -15.73 -16.17
C ARG A 3 5.23 -16.02 -16.95
N ALA A 4 6.05 -14.99 -17.20
CA ALA A 4 7.32 -15.14 -17.91
C ALA A 4 8.32 -15.99 -17.09
N LEU A 5 8.41 -15.73 -15.79
CA LEU A 5 9.30 -16.46 -14.89
C LEU A 5 8.82 -17.90 -14.68
N GLU A 6 7.51 -18.13 -14.57
CA GLU A 6 6.93 -19.46 -14.44
C GLU A 6 7.17 -20.33 -15.68
N VAL A 7 6.94 -19.80 -16.87
CA VAL A 7 7.17 -20.52 -18.14
C VAL A 7 8.64 -20.90 -18.32
N ALA A 8 9.55 -20.04 -17.87
CA ALA A 8 10.99 -20.28 -17.93
C ALA A 8 11.54 -21.10 -16.75
N ASN A 9 10.69 -21.57 -15.84
CA ASN A 9 11.08 -22.30 -14.62
C ASN A 9 12.13 -21.54 -13.78
N ILE A 10 11.96 -20.23 -13.66
CA ILE A 10 12.82 -19.36 -12.86
C ILE A 10 12.30 -19.32 -11.43
N THR A 11 13.18 -19.62 -10.48
CA THR A 11 12.86 -19.57 -9.05
C THR A 11 12.81 -18.11 -8.60
N TYR A 12 11.61 -17.64 -8.25
CA TYR A 12 11.39 -16.31 -7.72
C TYR A 12 10.37 -16.35 -6.57
N PHE A 13 10.41 -15.36 -5.69
CA PHE A 13 9.41 -15.18 -4.63
C PHE A 13 9.30 -13.70 -4.22
N LEU A 14 8.20 -13.34 -3.56
CA LEU A 14 7.97 -11.99 -3.03
C LEU A 14 9.05 -11.62 -2.00
N TYR A 15 9.49 -10.37 -2.03
CA TYR A 15 10.55 -9.88 -1.14
C TYR A 15 10.21 -8.49 -0.57
N GLY A 16 10.82 -8.14 0.57
CA GLY A 16 10.64 -6.85 1.23
C GLY A 16 9.18 -6.54 1.56
N SER A 17 8.77 -5.31 1.27
CA SER A 17 7.41 -4.81 1.52
C SER A 17 6.31 -5.58 0.77
N SER A 18 6.59 -6.13 -0.42
CA SER A 18 5.63 -6.99 -1.11
C SER A 18 5.42 -8.32 -0.39
N LEU A 19 6.47 -8.90 0.22
CA LEU A 19 6.33 -10.08 1.07
C LEU A 19 5.55 -9.73 2.35
N LEU A 20 5.87 -8.59 2.97
CA LEU A 20 5.17 -8.10 4.16
C LEU A 20 3.67 -7.92 3.91
N GLY A 21 3.30 -7.27 2.80
CA GLY A 21 1.90 -7.05 2.45
C GLY A 21 1.16 -8.36 2.14
N SER A 22 1.80 -9.30 1.43
CA SER A 22 1.25 -10.66 1.25
C SER A 22 1.03 -11.36 2.59
N PHE A 23 1.96 -11.18 3.54
CA PHE A 23 1.89 -11.81 4.85
C PHE A 23 0.76 -11.21 5.70
N ARG A 24 0.66 -9.88 5.77
CA ARG A 24 -0.29 -9.16 6.64
C ARG A 24 -1.72 -9.19 6.15
N HIS A 25 -1.94 -8.90 4.89
CA HIS A 25 -3.27 -8.60 4.37
C HIS A 25 -3.43 -9.03 2.91
N HIS A 26 -2.63 -10.01 2.45
CA HIS A 26 -2.75 -10.60 1.13
C HIS A 26 -2.70 -9.59 -0.03
N GLY A 27 -1.91 -8.52 0.07
CA GLY A 27 -1.87 -7.47 -0.96
C GLY A 27 -0.67 -6.54 -0.85
N GLN A 28 -0.65 -5.49 -1.66
CA GLN A 28 0.38 -4.45 -1.59
C GLN A 28 0.19 -3.62 -0.31
N VAL A 29 1.29 -3.30 0.39
CA VAL A 29 1.22 -2.43 1.57
C VAL A 29 0.67 -1.06 1.14
N PRO A 30 -0.39 -0.51 1.79
CA PRO A 30 -1.12 0.64 1.24
C PRO A 30 -0.30 1.91 1.01
N TRP A 31 0.78 2.11 1.76
CA TRP A 31 1.68 3.26 1.68
C TRP A 31 2.99 2.97 0.93
N ASP A 32 3.13 1.77 0.35
CA ASP A 32 4.29 1.40 -0.46
C ASP A 32 3.93 1.42 -1.95
N ASP A 33 4.69 2.18 -2.71
CA ASP A 33 4.54 2.37 -4.16
C ASP A 33 5.54 1.52 -4.98
N SER A 34 6.20 0.54 -4.35
CA SER A 34 7.10 -0.41 -5.00
C SER A 34 6.63 -1.86 -4.92
N PHE A 35 6.92 -2.64 -5.95
CA PHE A 35 6.72 -4.09 -5.93
C PHE A 35 8.07 -4.80 -6.06
N SER A 36 8.38 -5.73 -5.16
CA SER A 36 9.70 -6.34 -5.06
C SER A 36 9.65 -7.87 -5.07
N VAL A 37 10.53 -8.47 -5.87
CA VAL A 37 10.77 -9.92 -5.89
C VAL A 37 12.23 -10.23 -5.71
N MET A 38 12.51 -11.43 -5.24
CA MET A 38 13.85 -12.00 -5.14
C MET A 38 13.96 -13.23 -6.03
N VAL A 39 15.05 -13.32 -6.79
CA VAL A 39 15.30 -14.33 -7.83
C VAL A 39 16.66 -14.99 -7.60
N ASN A 40 16.80 -16.27 -7.97
CA ASN A 40 18.08 -16.94 -7.86
C ASN A 40 19.15 -16.27 -8.75
N GLY A 41 20.24 -15.80 -8.15
CA GLY A 41 21.34 -15.11 -8.84
C GLY A 41 22.01 -15.97 -9.91
N SER A 42 22.01 -17.30 -9.76
CA SER A 42 22.51 -18.22 -10.79
C SER A 42 21.69 -18.18 -12.09
N GLN A 43 20.41 -17.77 -12.01
CA GLN A 43 19.49 -17.69 -13.14
C GLN A 43 19.47 -16.28 -13.79
N ARG A 44 20.34 -15.36 -13.37
CA ARG A 44 20.33 -13.95 -13.82
C ARG A 44 20.35 -13.76 -15.34
N ARG A 45 21.16 -14.53 -16.08
CA ARG A 45 21.20 -14.47 -17.55
C ARG A 45 19.89 -14.96 -18.18
N LEU A 46 19.31 -16.01 -17.62
CA LEU A 46 18.02 -16.54 -18.07
C LEU A 46 16.90 -15.53 -17.81
N VAL A 47 16.91 -14.83 -16.68
CA VAL A 47 15.97 -13.75 -16.34
C VAL A 47 16.05 -12.61 -17.36
N ASP A 48 17.25 -12.13 -17.68
CA ASP A 48 17.43 -11.05 -18.66
C ASP A 48 16.86 -11.42 -20.02
N HIS A 49 17.26 -12.59 -20.54
CA HIS A 49 16.77 -13.10 -21.82
C HIS A 49 15.24 -13.28 -21.82
N THR A 50 14.70 -13.90 -20.77
CA THR A 50 13.26 -14.17 -20.64
C THR A 50 12.46 -12.87 -20.59
N LEU A 51 12.82 -11.94 -19.71
CA LEU A 51 12.03 -10.72 -19.52
C LEU A 51 12.10 -9.77 -20.72
N ARG A 52 13.23 -9.71 -21.44
CA ARG A 52 13.38 -8.89 -22.65
C ARG A 52 12.61 -9.44 -23.86
N SER A 53 12.44 -10.76 -23.93
CA SER A 53 11.79 -11.43 -25.07
C SER A 53 10.30 -11.71 -24.85
N PHE A 54 9.83 -11.76 -23.60
CA PHE A 54 8.46 -12.18 -23.30
C PHE A 54 7.39 -11.16 -23.71
N ASP A 55 7.65 -9.87 -23.50
CA ASP A 55 6.69 -8.80 -23.84
C ASP A 55 7.42 -7.51 -24.20
N PHE A 56 7.29 -7.10 -25.46
CA PHE A 56 7.97 -5.91 -26.00
C PHE A 56 7.42 -4.58 -25.47
N SER A 57 6.26 -4.56 -24.80
CA SER A 57 5.73 -3.35 -24.14
C SER A 57 6.49 -3.00 -22.85
N PHE A 58 7.25 -3.95 -22.31
CA PHE A 58 8.07 -3.76 -21.11
C PHE A 58 9.55 -3.59 -21.45
N ASP A 59 10.27 -2.93 -20.56
CA ASP A 59 11.72 -2.81 -20.57
C ASP A 59 12.33 -3.32 -19.27
N LEU A 60 13.63 -3.61 -19.34
CA LEU A 60 14.42 -4.09 -18.22
C LEU A 60 15.68 -3.22 -18.07
N TYR A 61 15.72 -2.46 -16.99
CA TYR A 61 16.94 -1.81 -16.52
C TYR A 61 17.71 -2.80 -15.63
N ALA A 62 18.87 -3.22 -16.14
CA ALA A 62 19.72 -4.24 -15.54
C ALA A 62 21.12 -3.64 -15.27
N PRO A 63 21.30 -2.85 -14.20
CA PRO A 63 22.60 -2.28 -13.84
C PRO A 63 23.65 -3.37 -13.60
N GLU A 64 24.92 -2.99 -13.74
CA GLU A 64 26.02 -3.88 -13.45
C GLU A 64 26.02 -4.31 -11.99
N LYS A 65 26.56 -5.50 -11.69
CA LYS A 65 26.61 -6.02 -10.31
C LYS A 65 27.41 -5.11 -9.38
N SER A 66 28.41 -4.40 -9.90
CA SER A 66 29.22 -3.39 -9.22
C SER A 66 28.40 -2.22 -8.67
N GLU A 67 27.27 -1.88 -9.30
CA GLU A 67 26.39 -0.78 -8.87
C GLU A 67 25.55 -1.12 -7.63
N ARG A 68 25.45 -2.40 -7.25
CA ARG A 68 24.69 -2.86 -6.06
C ARG A 68 23.23 -2.39 -6.04
N LYS A 69 22.59 -2.28 -7.20
CA LYS A 69 21.18 -1.90 -7.35
C LYS A 69 20.33 -3.08 -7.81
N PRO A 70 19.07 -3.19 -7.36
CA PRO A 70 18.14 -4.14 -7.96
C PRO A 70 17.88 -3.80 -9.43
N TRP A 71 17.52 -4.81 -10.20
CA TRP A 71 17.01 -4.59 -11.55
C TRP A 71 15.60 -4.01 -11.49
N ARG A 72 15.19 -3.29 -12.53
CA ARG A 72 13.86 -2.68 -12.63
C ARG A 72 13.18 -3.14 -13.91
N TYR A 73 12.04 -3.81 -13.76
CA TYR A 73 11.17 -4.22 -14.87
C TYR A 73 9.92 -3.34 -14.91
N PHE A 74 9.67 -2.66 -16.03
CA PHE A 74 8.66 -1.59 -16.11
C PHE A 74 8.07 -1.47 -17.51
N HIS A 75 6.89 -0.87 -17.62
CA HIS A 75 6.27 -0.62 -18.91
C HIS A 75 6.96 0.55 -19.63
N LYS A 76 7.35 0.40 -20.90
CA LYS A 76 8.18 1.38 -21.65
C LYS A 76 7.56 2.77 -21.70
N ILE A 77 6.31 2.87 -22.13
CA ILE A 77 5.64 4.16 -22.37
C ILE A 77 5.40 4.88 -21.04
N ILE A 78 4.60 4.27 -20.15
CA ILE A 78 4.30 4.78 -18.81
C ILE A 78 5.60 5.13 -18.06
N GLY A 79 6.58 4.23 -18.11
CA GLY A 79 7.85 4.40 -17.43
C GLY A 79 8.64 5.62 -17.88
N ARG A 80 8.83 5.79 -19.19
CA ARG A 80 9.55 6.95 -19.76
C ARG A 80 8.87 8.28 -19.46
N THR A 81 7.53 8.30 -19.37
CA THR A 81 6.78 9.50 -19.01
C THR A 81 6.86 9.81 -17.52
N SER A 82 6.83 8.80 -16.66
CA SER A 82 6.83 8.97 -15.20
C SER A 82 8.17 9.46 -14.62
N LEU A 83 9.29 8.94 -15.14
CA LEU A 83 10.63 9.20 -14.64
C LEU A 83 11.59 9.47 -15.82
N PRO A 84 11.42 10.58 -16.56
CA PRO A 84 12.15 10.84 -17.81
C PRO A 84 13.66 11.00 -17.61
N GLN A 85 14.10 11.31 -16.40
CA GLN A 85 15.51 11.50 -16.05
C GLN A 85 16.19 10.23 -15.51
N HIS A 86 15.46 9.12 -15.41
CA HIS A 86 15.98 7.86 -14.90
C HIS A 86 16.08 6.82 -16.03
N PRO A 87 17.03 5.87 -15.95
CA PRO A 87 17.15 4.79 -16.92
C PRO A 87 16.04 3.72 -16.75
N TYR A 88 15.09 3.94 -15.83
CA TYR A 88 13.94 3.09 -15.57
C TYR A 88 12.70 3.95 -15.26
N GLY A 89 11.52 3.32 -15.31
CA GLY A 89 10.25 3.99 -15.08
C GLY A 89 9.55 3.65 -13.77
N TRP A 90 8.44 4.34 -13.49
CA TRP A 90 7.45 3.99 -12.47
C TRP A 90 6.05 3.84 -13.10
N PRO A 91 5.21 2.89 -12.66
CA PRO A 91 5.50 1.84 -11.68
C PRO A 91 6.49 0.80 -12.24
N ASN A 92 7.25 0.17 -11.34
CA ASN A 92 8.20 -0.88 -11.69
C ASN A 92 8.18 -2.03 -10.68
N VAL A 93 8.72 -3.17 -11.13
CA VAL A 93 9.08 -4.29 -10.28
C VAL A 93 10.58 -4.26 -10.00
N ALA A 94 10.94 -4.16 -8.73
CA ALA A 94 12.28 -4.36 -8.23
C ALA A 94 12.64 -5.84 -8.23
N ILE A 95 13.72 -6.21 -8.89
CA ILE A 95 14.21 -7.59 -8.93
C ILE A 95 15.55 -7.64 -8.20
N TYR A 96 15.51 -8.25 -7.02
CA TYR A 96 16.69 -8.56 -6.22
C TYR A 96 17.21 -9.95 -6.58
N PHE A 97 18.51 -10.16 -6.43
CA PHE A 97 19.12 -11.47 -6.64
C PHE A 97 19.66 -11.99 -5.32
N PHE A 98 19.46 -13.28 -5.06
CA PHE A 98 20.13 -13.96 -3.96
C PHE A 98 21.24 -14.88 -4.48
N ALA A 99 22.34 -14.93 -3.75
CA ALA A 99 23.31 -16.02 -3.83
C ALA A 99 23.00 -17.03 -2.72
N GLU A 100 23.53 -18.23 -2.85
CA GLU A 100 23.25 -19.31 -1.91
C GLU A 100 24.44 -20.23 -1.70
N ASN A 101 24.44 -20.93 -0.58
CA ASN A 101 25.26 -22.10 -0.34
C ASN A 101 24.36 -23.29 0.04
N ALA A 102 24.93 -24.32 0.67
CA ALA A 102 24.19 -25.51 1.08
C ALA A 102 23.04 -25.20 2.06
N THR A 103 23.20 -24.21 2.95
CA THR A 103 22.31 -23.99 4.09
C THR A 103 21.64 -22.62 4.11
N HIS A 104 22.16 -21.62 3.39
CA HIS A 104 21.71 -20.24 3.44
C HIS A 104 21.57 -19.60 2.07
N ILE A 105 20.72 -18.58 1.99
CA ILE A 105 20.67 -17.60 0.91
C ILE A 105 20.99 -16.21 1.46
N TRP A 106 21.47 -15.31 0.62
CA TRP A 106 21.66 -13.91 0.97
C TRP A 106 21.49 -13.00 -0.23
N ASN A 107 20.98 -11.79 0.01
CA ASN A 107 20.84 -10.78 -1.03
C ASN A 107 22.25 -10.38 -1.55
N GLU A 108 22.47 -10.48 -2.86
CA GLU A 108 23.73 -10.12 -3.49
C GLU A 108 24.06 -8.62 -3.40
N PHE A 109 23.05 -7.79 -3.11
CA PHE A 109 23.17 -6.32 -3.08
C PHE A 109 23.13 -5.72 -1.68
N SER A 110 23.04 -6.52 -0.62
CA SER A 110 23.09 -6.05 0.77
C SER A 110 24.29 -5.14 1.02
N GLU A 111 24.09 -3.97 1.62
CA GLU A 111 25.18 -3.06 2.02
C GLU A 111 26.18 -3.75 2.97
N PRO A 112 27.45 -3.31 3.01
CA PRO A 112 28.42 -3.84 3.98
C PRO A 112 27.88 -3.66 5.41
N GLY A 113 27.69 -4.77 6.13
CA GLY A 113 27.13 -4.77 7.50
C GLY A 113 25.64 -5.12 7.58
N GLN A 114 24.88 -5.05 6.48
CA GLN A 114 23.46 -5.45 6.40
C GLN A 114 23.28 -6.71 5.56
N LYS A 115 24.05 -7.76 5.83
CA LYS A 115 23.85 -9.05 5.13
C LYS A 115 22.57 -9.70 5.65
N SER A 116 21.49 -9.55 4.89
CA SER A 116 20.26 -10.31 5.05
C SER A 116 20.53 -11.76 4.64
N VAL A 117 21.00 -12.56 5.59
CA VAL A 117 21.30 -13.98 5.43
C VAL A 117 20.15 -14.80 6.00
N TYR A 118 19.57 -15.67 5.19
CA TYR A 118 18.40 -16.46 5.54
C TYR A 118 18.68 -17.95 5.38
N ARG A 119 18.12 -18.76 6.28
CA ARG A 119 18.24 -20.21 6.25
C ARG A 119 17.38 -20.80 5.14
N LYS A 120 17.94 -21.69 4.31
CA LYS A 120 17.24 -22.28 3.16
C LYS A 120 16.03 -23.12 3.58
N ASP A 121 16.09 -23.82 4.71
CA ASP A 121 14.97 -24.61 5.22
C ASP A 121 13.81 -23.75 5.76
N LYS A 122 14.03 -22.45 5.93
CA LYS A 122 12.99 -21.46 6.26
C LYS A 122 12.47 -20.70 5.04
N VAL A 123 13.17 -20.80 3.92
CA VAL A 123 12.75 -20.20 2.65
C VAL A 123 12.06 -21.22 1.75
N PHE A 124 12.64 -22.40 1.61
CA PHE A 124 12.19 -23.44 0.71
C PHE A 124 11.54 -24.62 1.48
N PRO A 125 10.59 -25.35 0.86
CA PRO A 125 10.03 -25.11 -0.47
C PRO A 125 9.15 -23.86 -0.53
N LEU A 126 9.13 -23.17 -1.66
CA LEU A 126 8.26 -21.99 -1.81
C LEU A 126 6.79 -22.39 -1.73
N ARG A 127 5.94 -21.46 -1.29
CA ARG A 127 4.48 -21.63 -1.21
C ARG A 127 3.79 -20.50 -1.95
N GLN A 128 2.65 -20.79 -2.57
CA GLN A 128 1.83 -19.74 -3.16
C GLN A 128 0.97 -19.09 -2.08
N ARG A 129 1.05 -17.76 -1.94
CA ARG A 129 0.17 -16.97 -1.08
C ARG A 129 -0.66 -15.99 -1.91
N PRO A 130 -1.86 -15.63 -1.45
CA PRO A 130 -2.64 -14.57 -2.07
C PRO A 130 -1.87 -13.23 -2.05
N PHE A 131 -1.96 -12.52 -3.16
CA PHE A 131 -1.46 -11.16 -3.33
C PHE A 131 -2.38 -10.40 -4.29
N SER A 132 -3.31 -9.64 -3.74
CA SER A 132 -4.44 -9.04 -4.46
C SER A 132 -5.22 -10.15 -5.21
N SER A 133 -5.41 -10.00 -6.52
CA SER A 133 -6.04 -11.01 -7.38
C SER A 133 -5.11 -12.14 -7.84
N LEU A 134 -3.84 -12.13 -7.42
CA LEU A 134 -2.82 -13.08 -7.85
C LEU A 134 -2.49 -14.09 -6.73
N ARG A 135 -1.89 -15.21 -7.13
CA ARG A 135 -1.20 -16.13 -6.22
C ARG A 135 0.27 -16.12 -6.59
N LEU A 136 1.12 -15.67 -5.69
CA LEU A 136 2.55 -15.49 -5.95
C LEU A 136 3.36 -16.33 -4.97
N TYR A 137 4.54 -16.75 -5.40
CA TYR A 137 5.44 -17.52 -4.56
C TYR A 137 5.99 -16.67 -3.40
N THR A 138 6.03 -17.26 -2.22
CA THR A 138 6.63 -16.72 -1.01
C THR A 138 7.48 -17.80 -0.33
N PRO A 139 8.38 -17.43 0.58
CA PRO A 139 9.02 -18.37 1.49
C PRO A 139 8.01 -19.28 2.21
N CYS A 140 8.42 -20.50 2.58
CA CYS A 140 7.59 -21.38 3.44
C CYS A 140 7.32 -20.76 4.81
N ASP A 141 8.30 -20.02 5.33
CA ASP A 141 8.19 -19.21 6.54
C ASP A 141 8.49 -17.73 6.21
N PRO A 142 7.48 -16.95 5.77
CA PRO A 142 7.66 -15.53 5.44
C PRO A 142 8.23 -14.69 6.58
N ARG A 143 7.92 -15.03 7.84
CA ARG A 143 8.36 -14.28 9.01
C ARG A 143 9.87 -14.31 9.16
N HIS A 144 10.51 -15.41 8.74
CA HIS A 144 11.97 -15.53 8.75
C HIS A 144 12.68 -14.51 7.85
N MET A 145 11.95 -13.89 6.91
CA MET A 145 12.48 -12.90 5.97
C MET A 145 11.97 -11.48 6.20
N ILE A 146 11.15 -11.24 7.21
CA ILE A 146 10.58 -9.93 7.56
C ILE A 146 11.17 -9.50 8.91
N ASP A 147 11.54 -8.22 9.05
CA ASP A 147 12.04 -7.71 10.34
C ASP A 147 10.90 -7.69 11.38
N ASP A 148 11.19 -8.04 12.64
CA ASP A 148 10.17 -8.06 13.70
C ASP A 148 9.50 -6.69 13.87
N HIS A 149 10.24 -5.59 13.73
CA HIS A 149 9.67 -4.24 13.78
C HIS A 149 8.71 -3.99 12.62
N GLU A 150 9.00 -4.56 11.44
CA GLU A 150 8.11 -4.48 10.28
C GLU A 150 6.86 -5.34 10.45
N LEU A 151 6.86 -6.36 11.32
CA LEU A 151 5.68 -7.16 11.66
C LEU A 151 4.77 -6.44 12.65
N GLU A 152 5.35 -5.68 13.58
CA GLU A 152 4.60 -4.99 14.65
C GLU A 152 4.15 -3.59 14.26
N GLU A 153 4.88 -2.92 13.36
CA GLU A 153 4.62 -1.53 13.00
C GLU A 153 4.27 -1.35 11.52
N CYS A 154 3.42 -0.36 11.26
CA CYS A 154 3.13 0.19 9.96
C CYS A 154 3.94 1.48 9.80
N ARG A 155 5.03 1.39 9.03
CA ARG A 155 5.94 2.51 8.77
C ARG A 155 5.73 3.06 7.39
N SER A 156 5.43 4.35 7.27
CA SER A 156 5.35 5.03 5.98
C SER A 156 6.63 4.81 5.16
N SER A 157 6.51 4.86 3.84
CA SER A 157 7.70 4.81 2.99
C SER A 157 8.66 5.96 3.33
N ARG A 158 9.96 5.71 3.19
CA ARG A 158 11.00 6.73 3.31
C ARG A 158 11.36 7.34 1.95
N ARG A 159 10.86 6.78 0.86
CA ARG A 159 11.15 7.20 -0.51
C ARG A 159 9.86 7.26 -1.31
N TRP A 160 9.74 8.27 -2.15
CA TRP A 160 8.66 8.37 -3.11
C TRP A 160 9.16 7.85 -4.45
N HIS A 161 8.88 6.58 -4.77
CA HIS A 161 9.41 5.94 -5.97
C HIS A 161 8.84 6.52 -7.25
N LYS A 162 7.61 7.07 -7.19
CA LYS A 162 7.04 7.86 -8.29
C LYS A 162 7.93 9.03 -8.75
N PHE A 163 8.72 9.61 -7.86
CA PHE A 163 9.63 10.74 -8.16
C PHE A 163 11.09 10.43 -7.86
N GLU A 164 11.38 9.17 -7.53
CA GLU A 164 12.68 8.64 -7.08
C GLU A 164 13.46 9.57 -6.12
N ARG A 165 12.76 10.09 -5.10
CA ARG A 165 13.33 11.01 -4.11
C ARG A 165 12.99 10.62 -2.67
N PRO A 166 13.86 10.92 -1.68
CA PRO A 166 13.53 10.73 -0.28
C PRO A 166 12.27 11.52 0.11
N LEU A 167 11.46 10.95 1.01
CA LEU A 167 10.38 11.66 1.66
C LEU A 167 10.93 12.49 2.83
N PRO A 168 10.45 13.72 3.05
CA PRO A 168 10.83 14.53 4.20
C PRO A 168 10.63 13.79 5.52
N THR A 169 11.55 13.93 6.48
CA THR A 169 11.53 13.14 7.74
C THR A 169 10.32 13.41 8.61
N ASP A 170 9.74 14.59 8.53
CA ASP A 170 8.49 15.00 9.18
C ASP A 170 7.25 14.30 8.60
N THR A 171 7.36 13.70 7.42
CA THR A 171 6.30 12.85 6.84
C THR A 171 6.41 11.38 7.25
N TRP A 172 7.46 11.02 8.00
CA TRP A 172 7.67 9.64 8.42
C TRP A 172 6.76 9.31 9.60
N LEU A 173 5.85 8.35 9.39
CA LEU A 173 4.92 7.89 10.40
C LEU A 173 5.19 6.44 10.73
N SER A 174 5.20 6.10 12.02
CA SER A 174 5.12 4.73 12.50
C SER A 174 3.91 4.59 13.42
N ILE A 175 3.04 3.64 13.12
CA ILE A 175 1.91 3.30 13.99
C ILE A 175 1.91 1.78 14.22
N PRO A 176 1.59 1.30 15.42
CA PRO A 176 1.41 -0.13 15.64
C PRO A 176 0.36 -0.72 14.69
N TRP A 177 0.63 -1.90 14.13
CA TRP A 177 -0.18 -2.48 13.06
C TRP A 177 -1.63 -2.72 13.50
N ILE A 178 -1.84 -2.98 14.79
CA ILE A 178 -3.17 -3.23 15.37
C ILE A 178 -4.14 -2.07 15.11
N TYR A 179 -3.64 -0.83 15.04
CA TYR A 179 -4.47 0.35 14.75
C TYR A 179 -4.96 0.39 13.30
N THR A 180 -4.23 -0.20 12.35
CA THR A 180 -4.68 -0.25 10.95
C THR A 180 -5.88 -1.17 10.74
N PHE A 181 -5.99 -2.24 11.53
CA PHE A 181 -7.16 -3.12 11.52
C PHE A 181 -8.42 -2.33 11.90
N PHE A 182 -8.35 -1.54 12.99
CA PHE A 182 -9.47 -0.69 13.40
C PHE A 182 -9.83 0.36 12.36
N LEU A 183 -8.84 1.01 11.74
CA LEU A 183 -9.11 2.01 10.69
C LEU A 183 -9.79 1.39 9.47
N SER A 184 -9.34 0.22 9.01
CA SER A 184 -9.96 -0.46 7.85
C SER A 184 -11.42 -0.88 8.12
N LEU A 185 -11.74 -1.29 9.36
CA LEU A 185 -13.12 -1.56 9.76
C LEU A 185 -13.98 -0.30 9.69
N VAL A 186 -13.50 0.82 10.21
CA VAL A 186 -14.23 2.11 10.15
C VAL A 186 -14.54 2.47 8.70
N PHE A 187 -13.57 2.40 7.79
CA PHE A 187 -13.79 2.71 6.37
C PHE A 187 -14.76 1.74 5.67
N PHE A 188 -14.71 0.45 6.00
CA PHE A 188 -15.62 -0.54 5.41
C PHE A 188 -17.08 -0.28 5.79
N PHE A 189 -17.36 0.09 7.04
CA PHE A 189 -18.71 0.44 7.49
C PHE A 189 -19.26 1.70 6.81
N PHE A 190 -18.44 2.72 6.58
CA PHE A 190 -18.88 3.92 5.85
C PHE A 190 -19.07 3.66 4.34
N SER A 191 -18.22 2.84 3.72
CA SER A 191 -18.33 2.52 2.28
C SER A 191 -19.56 1.67 1.96
N SER A 192 -19.85 0.66 2.79
CA SER A 192 -21.04 -0.19 2.62
C SER A 192 -22.36 0.55 2.92
N SER A 193 -22.34 1.59 3.76
CA SER A 193 -23.48 2.50 3.94
C SER A 193 -23.75 3.38 2.70
N LEU A 194 -22.72 3.68 1.90
CA LEU A 194 -22.86 4.53 0.70
C LEU A 194 -23.22 3.75 -0.56
N HIS A 195 -22.95 2.44 -0.62
CA HIS A 195 -23.25 1.63 -1.80
C HIS A 195 -24.68 1.07 -1.85
N ASN A 196 -25.43 1.14 -0.74
CA ASN A 196 -26.81 0.66 -0.65
C ASN A 196 -27.88 1.74 -0.93
N SER A 197 -27.49 2.93 -1.39
CA SER A 197 -28.39 4.04 -1.70
C SER A 197 -28.69 4.19 -3.19
N THR A 198 -28.87 3.08 -3.91
CA THR A 198 -29.51 3.10 -5.24
C THR A 198 -30.97 2.69 -5.14
N CYS A 199 -31.84 3.70 -5.20
CA CYS A 199 -33.20 3.70 -5.73
C CYS A 199 -34.10 2.47 -5.42
N ASN A 200 -34.64 2.40 -4.19
CA ASN A 200 -36.01 1.94 -3.99
C ASN A 200 -36.61 2.58 -2.73
N ARG A 201 -37.86 3.03 -2.82
CA ARG A 201 -38.58 3.78 -1.77
C ARG A 201 -39.09 2.88 -0.64
N ASP A 202 -38.21 2.16 0.02
CA ASP A 202 -38.50 1.55 1.32
C ASP A 202 -37.33 1.85 2.26
N ILE A 203 -37.53 2.84 3.13
CA ILE A 203 -36.58 3.20 4.19
C ILE A 203 -36.64 2.09 5.24
N HIS A 204 -35.82 1.06 5.05
CA HIS A 204 -35.45 0.20 6.16
C HIS A 204 -34.46 0.99 7.04
N PHE A 205 -34.94 1.44 8.19
CA PHE A 205 -34.08 1.95 9.25
C PHE A 205 -33.01 0.90 9.55
N LEU A 206 -31.74 1.24 9.34
CA LEU A 206 -30.65 0.54 10.00
C LEU A 206 -30.94 0.58 11.51
N PRO A 207 -30.84 -0.54 12.23
CA PRO A 207 -31.10 -0.52 13.66
C PRO A 207 -30.12 0.46 14.31
N LEU A 208 -30.65 1.38 15.12
CA LEU A 208 -29.90 2.42 15.85
C LEU A 208 -28.66 1.85 16.55
N SER A 209 -28.69 0.56 16.90
CA SER A 209 -27.60 -0.20 17.49
C SER A 209 -26.34 -0.28 16.61
N GLY A 210 -26.45 -0.37 15.29
CA GLY A 210 -25.30 -0.44 14.38
C GLY A 210 -24.55 0.89 14.29
N PHE A 211 -25.29 2.00 14.18
CA PHE A 211 -24.71 3.34 14.14
C PHE A 211 -24.08 3.71 15.48
N LEU A 212 -24.78 3.43 16.58
CA LEU A 212 -24.24 3.64 17.93
C LEU A 212 -22.99 2.77 18.16
N PHE A 213 -22.98 1.51 17.73
CA PHE A 213 -21.80 0.65 17.87
C PHE A 213 -20.59 1.19 17.08
N SER A 214 -20.76 1.61 15.84
CA SER A 214 -19.67 2.23 15.06
C SER A 214 -19.22 3.58 15.64
N PHE A 215 -20.14 4.37 16.18
CA PHE A 215 -19.84 5.64 16.85
C PHE A 215 -19.10 5.43 18.17
N PHE A 216 -19.52 4.47 19.00
CA PHE A 216 -18.83 4.09 20.23
C PHE A 216 -17.49 3.43 19.94
N LEU A 217 -17.36 2.63 18.88
CA LEU A 217 -16.08 2.05 18.46
C LEU A 217 -15.13 3.15 17.97
N LEU A 218 -15.62 4.13 17.21
CA LEU A 218 -14.84 5.30 16.79
C LEU A 218 -14.42 6.12 18.00
N LEU A 219 -15.34 6.44 18.92
CA LEU A 219 -15.04 7.17 20.14
C LEU A 219 -14.08 6.40 21.07
N TYR A 220 -14.21 5.08 21.17
CA TYR A 220 -13.31 4.23 21.95
C TYR A 220 -11.93 4.13 21.30
N THR A 221 -11.85 4.07 19.97
CA THR A 221 -10.59 4.08 19.23
C THR A 221 -9.91 5.45 19.37
N ILE A 222 -10.68 6.54 19.25
CA ILE A 222 -10.21 7.89 19.56
C ILE A 222 -9.74 7.94 21.02
N GLN A 223 -10.52 7.41 21.97
CA GLN A 223 -10.17 7.40 23.39
C GLN A 223 -8.87 6.65 23.67
N LEU A 224 -8.67 5.46 23.09
CA LEU A 224 -7.43 4.67 23.16
C LEU A 224 -6.23 5.41 22.55
N ILE A 225 -6.44 6.12 21.44
CA ILE A 225 -5.41 6.97 20.83
C ILE A 225 -5.13 8.19 21.72
N THR A 226 -6.13 8.71 22.43
CA THR A 226 -6.05 9.91 23.27
C THR A 226 -5.67 9.69 24.73
N GLU A 227 -5.59 8.47 25.25
CA GLU A 227 -4.95 8.25 26.58
C GLU A 227 -3.45 8.65 26.57
N ILE A 228 -2.91 8.99 25.40
CA ILE A 228 -1.59 9.61 25.23
C ILE A 228 -1.60 11.14 25.45
N ASN A 229 -2.74 11.86 25.40
CA ASN A 229 -2.84 13.28 25.79
C ASN A 229 -4.30 13.74 26.03
N THR A 230 -4.52 14.53 27.07
CA THR A 230 -5.84 15.02 27.54
C THR A 230 -6.63 15.83 26.50
N PHE A 231 -7.94 15.50 26.33
CA PHE A 231 -8.89 16.26 25.51
C PHE A 231 -10.19 16.59 26.27
N PHE A 232 -10.83 17.71 25.87
CA PHE A 232 -12.19 18.11 26.29
C PHE A 232 -13.17 17.88 25.13
N LEU A 233 -14.23 17.11 25.37
CA LEU A 233 -15.37 16.98 24.45
C LEU A 233 -16.50 17.90 24.93
N SER A 234 -17.02 18.75 24.04
CA SER A 234 -18.30 19.43 24.24
C SER A 234 -19.17 19.21 23.00
N GLY A 235 -20.42 18.81 23.20
CA GLY A 235 -21.40 18.63 22.14
C GLY A 235 -22.62 19.50 22.42
N PHE A 236 -23.15 20.16 21.39
CA PHE A 236 -24.43 20.87 21.46
C PHE A 236 -25.46 20.14 20.61
N LEU A 237 -26.64 19.93 21.17
CA LEU A 237 -27.82 19.42 20.47
C LEU A 237 -28.65 20.61 19.99
N PHE A 238 -28.92 20.68 18.69
CA PHE A 238 -29.97 21.56 18.15
C PHE A 238 -31.10 20.70 17.59
N SER A 239 -32.33 21.03 18.02
CA SER A 239 -33.57 20.49 17.49
C SER A 239 -34.20 21.53 16.58
N SER A 240 -34.45 21.19 15.31
CA SER A 240 -35.33 21.96 14.43
C SER A 240 -36.52 21.09 14.01
N ASN A 241 -37.71 21.72 13.92
CA ASN A 241 -39.00 21.07 13.69
C ASN A 241 -39.24 20.53 12.28
N ALA A 242 -38.21 20.27 11.48
CA ALA A 242 -38.36 19.72 10.13
C ALA A 242 -37.22 18.75 9.81
N GLY A 243 -37.42 17.47 10.14
CA GLY A 243 -36.54 16.37 9.76
C GLY A 243 -35.24 16.31 10.57
N CYS A 244 -35.05 15.23 11.33
CA CYS A 244 -33.83 15.02 12.10
C CYS A 244 -32.62 14.81 11.17
N ILE A 245 -31.82 15.86 10.97
CA ILE A 245 -30.43 15.73 10.53
C ILE A 245 -29.56 15.82 11.79
N LEU A 246 -28.97 14.70 12.19
CA LEU A 246 -27.97 14.68 13.25
C LEU A 246 -26.64 15.18 12.67
N SER A 247 -26.37 16.48 12.78
CA SER A 247 -25.07 17.06 12.43
C SER A 247 -24.16 17.04 13.65
N VAL A 248 -23.24 16.08 13.71
CA VAL A 248 -22.18 16.06 14.74
C VAL A 248 -20.97 16.81 14.19
N GLN A 249 -20.78 18.05 14.64
CA GLN A 249 -19.60 18.84 14.30
C GLN A 249 -18.49 18.54 15.31
N ILE A 250 -17.48 17.76 14.90
CA ILE A 250 -16.32 17.44 15.72
C ILE A 250 -15.21 18.46 15.42
N SER A 251 -14.97 19.40 16.33
CA SER A 251 -13.79 20.29 16.25
C SER A 251 -12.61 19.65 16.96
N LEU A 252 -11.67 19.11 16.19
CA LEU A 252 -10.36 18.67 16.69
C LEU A 252 -9.42 19.87 16.79
N ARG A 253 -9.09 20.29 18.01
CA ARG A 253 -8.03 21.28 18.25
C ARG A 253 -6.78 20.55 18.74
N LEU A 254 -5.89 20.21 17.83
CA LEU A 254 -4.56 19.69 18.18
C LEU A 254 -3.72 20.86 18.71
N GLN A 255 -3.28 20.81 19.96
CA GLN A 255 -2.22 21.70 20.45
C GLN A 255 -0.87 21.24 19.89
N PHE A 256 -0.64 21.53 18.61
CA PHE A 256 0.71 21.63 18.07
C PHE A 256 0.85 23.04 17.51
N GLY A 257 2.00 23.67 17.81
CA GLY A 257 2.29 25.05 17.44
C GLY A 257 1.98 25.35 15.97
N VAL A 258 1.59 26.60 15.75
CA VAL A 258 1.20 27.21 14.47
C VAL A 258 1.90 26.58 13.26
N ILE A 259 1.17 25.71 12.55
CA ILE A 259 1.43 25.34 11.16
C ILE A 259 0.07 25.39 10.46
N GLU A 260 -0.08 26.33 9.51
CA GLU A 260 -1.24 26.39 8.61
C GLU A 260 -1.34 25.06 7.81
N GLN A 261 -2.20 24.14 8.25
CA GLN A 261 -2.57 22.98 7.46
C GLN A 261 -3.68 23.36 6.46
N LYS A 262 -3.30 23.82 5.27
CA LYS A 262 -4.22 24.14 4.16
C LYS A 262 -4.63 22.93 3.29
N TYR A 263 -4.19 21.71 3.58
CA TYR A 263 -4.36 20.59 2.62
C TYR A 263 -5.00 19.31 3.17
N LEU A 264 -5.59 19.32 4.37
CA LEU A 264 -6.28 18.16 4.93
C LEU A 264 -7.79 18.40 5.11
N LEU A 265 -8.43 19.06 4.15
CA LEU A 265 -9.90 19.17 4.09
C LEU A 265 -10.37 19.49 2.67
N LEU A 266 -10.15 18.58 1.72
CA LEU A 266 -10.64 18.77 0.34
C LEU A 266 -11.18 17.48 -0.31
N TYR A 267 -11.68 16.54 0.49
CA TYR A 267 -12.48 15.41 0.00
C TYR A 267 -13.88 15.29 0.63
N PHE A 268 -14.31 16.30 1.38
CA PHE A 268 -15.69 16.43 1.84
C PHE A 268 -16.19 17.81 1.43
N LEU A 269 -16.86 17.86 0.27
CA LEU A 269 -17.90 18.80 -0.17
C LEU A 269 -17.96 18.75 -1.71
N SER A 270 -18.47 17.65 -2.26
CA SER A 270 -19.08 17.67 -3.59
C SER A 270 -20.45 17.01 -3.51
N GLY A 271 -21.35 17.65 -2.76
CA GLY A 271 -22.79 17.52 -2.99
C GLY A 271 -23.11 18.31 -4.25
N VAL A 272 -23.16 17.62 -5.38
CA VAL A 272 -23.58 18.20 -6.66
C VAL A 272 -25.07 18.50 -6.56
N ALA A 273 -25.41 19.79 -6.53
CA ALA A 273 -26.72 20.23 -6.97
C ALA A 273 -26.74 20.10 -8.50
N TRP A 274 -27.53 19.15 -9.00
CA TRP A 274 -27.86 19.05 -10.42
C TRP A 274 -28.88 20.13 -10.76
N ASP A 275 -28.50 21.05 -11.64
CA ASP A 275 -29.40 21.94 -12.36
C ASP A 275 -29.48 21.45 -13.81
N GLU A 276 -30.71 21.30 -14.31
CA GLU A 276 -31.03 20.77 -15.64
C GLU A 276 -30.82 21.86 -16.71
N SER A 277 -29.56 22.18 -17.02
CA SER A 277 -29.19 22.72 -18.33
C SER A 277 -27.68 22.83 -18.43
N ASP A 278 -27.02 21.87 -19.09
CA ASP A 278 -26.21 22.23 -20.25
C ASP A 278 -25.54 21.03 -20.95
N LYS A 279 -25.35 21.25 -22.25
CA LYS A 279 -25.09 20.26 -23.29
C LYS A 279 -23.66 19.71 -23.24
N PHE A 280 -23.57 18.39 -23.37
CA PHE A 280 -22.36 17.64 -23.66
C PHE A 280 -21.72 18.09 -24.98
N HIS A 281 -20.44 18.47 -24.95
CA HIS A 281 -19.55 18.31 -26.10
C HIS A 281 -18.31 17.51 -25.69
N HIS A 282 -18.18 16.35 -26.33
CA HIS A 282 -17.01 15.49 -26.30
C HIS A 282 -15.76 16.21 -26.79
N TYR A 283 -14.67 16.09 -26.03
CA TYR A 283 -13.33 15.99 -26.61
C TYR A 283 -12.61 14.79 -25.97
N LEU A 284 -12.56 13.69 -26.74
CA LEU A 284 -11.36 12.84 -26.81
C LEU A 284 -10.18 13.76 -27.18
N LEU A 285 -8.99 13.49 -26.65
CA LEU A 285 -7.71 13.58 -27.38
C LEU A 285 -6.58 13.01 -26.50
N LEU A 286 -5.97 11.95 -27.04
CA LEU A 286 -4.54 11.58 -27.06
C LEU A 286 -3.80 11.28 -25.75
#